data_AF-A0A1H7WWX5-F1
#
_entry.id   AF-A0A1H7WWX5-F1
#
_cell.length_a   1.000
_cell.length_b   1.000
_cell.length_c   1.000
_cell.angle_alpha   90.00
_cell.angle_beta   90.00
_cell.angle_gamma   90.00
#
_symmetry.space_group_name_H-M   'P 1'
#
loop_
_entity.id
_entity.type
_entity.pdbx_description
1 polymer ?
#
loop_
_entity_poly.entity_id
_entity_poly.type
_entity_poly.pdbx_seq_one_letter_code
_entity_poly.pdbx_strand_id
1 'polypeptide(L)'
;MLTAMTNGARLNLSEGPEPGTELFSSHRAFKLWAYSPSHSRLLLRSSADPDPQLPDLHETTVEILFAPVDAIKVNSVYDGLTIRRATLEEADGIKAAARLDGGGHVLILESRGIRDHVVTGGICWHEGVLSPTRLSFFAGILPDQPAWPRHPLGPGYDAGLDIASAEELVHELTTDDTSSKPRGKYRTIYTVVTRVEHQTRSGAPEIEIAGAGAFLTRSEAEDFQARLKPVVADSWVEEIPIAI
;
A
#
# COMPACT_ATOMS: atom_id res chain seq x y z
N MET A 1 29.80 -4.32 -8.11
CA MET A 1 29.88 -3.47 -6.90
C MET A 1 28.44 -3.29 -6.45
N LEU A 2 27.98 -4.05 -5.44
CA LEU A 2 26.60 -4.00 -4.97
C LEU A 2 26.41 -2.74 -4.13
N THR A 3 25.60 -1.80 -4.63
CA THR A 3 25.18 -0.62 -3.88
C THR A 3 24.30 -1.08 -2.72
N ALA A 4 24.66 -0.70 -1.49
CA ALA A 4 23.87 -1.02 -0.30
C ALA A 4 22.44 -0.48 -0.47
N MET A 5 21.44 -1.37 -0.46
CA MET A 5 20.04 -0.96 -0.43
C MET A 5 19.78 -0.27 0.91
N THR A 6 19.54 1.03 0.88
CA THR A 6 19.00 1.75 2.03
C THR A 6 17.56 1.28 2.25
N ASN A 7 17.17 1.06 3.52
CA ASN A 7 15.84 0.56 3.92
C ASN A 7 14.65 1.40 3.37
N GLY A 8 14.93 2.61 2.88
CA GLY A 8 14.07 3.32 1.97
C GLY A 8 14.80 4.49 1.32
N ALA A 9 14.22 5.05 0.26
CA ALA A 9 14.64 6.32 -0.31
C ALA A 9 13.47 6.98 -1.03
N ARG A 10 13.47 8.32 -1.04
CA ARG A 10 12.53 9.15 -1.79
C ARG A 10 13.31 10.05 -2.73
N LEU A 11 13.04 9.95 -4.03
CA LEU A 11 13.69 10.74 -5.06
C LEU A 11 12.66 11.61 -5.78
N ASN A 12 12.87 12.93 -5.70
CA ASN A 12 12.25 13.87 -6.61
C ASN A 12 13.12 13.95 -7.88
N LEU A 13 12.52 13.69 -9.05
CA LEU A 13 13.29 13.56 -10.29
C LEU A 13 13.62 14.91 -10.93
N SER A 14 12.98 16.01 -10.50
CA SER A 14 13.24 17.36 -11.01
C SER A 14 14.64 17.88 -10.66
N GLU A 15 15.17 17.44 -9.51
CA GLU A 15 16.54 17.72 -9.04
C GLU A 15 17.41 16.44 -9.09
N GLY A 16 16.90 15.42 -9.77
CA GLY A 16 17.34 14.04 -9.65
C GLY A 16 18.51 13.64 -10.56
N PRO A 17 18.95 12.38 -10.45
CA PRO A 17 20.15 11.84 -11.11
C PRO A 17 20.07 11.89 -12.63
N GLU A 18 21.24 11.95 -13.28
CA GLU A 18 21.38 12.12 -14.74
C GLU A 18 20.62 11.05 -15.56
N PRO A 19 20.18 11.37 -16.80
CA PRO A 19 19.61 10.40 -17.73
C PRO A 19 20.46 9.12 -17.86
N GLY A 20 19.81 7.96 -17.91
CA GLY A 20 20.48 6.65 -17.97
C GLY A 20 20.91 6.07 -16.62
N THR A 21 20.92 6.86 -15.54
CA THR A 21 21.36 6.40 -14.21
C THR A 21 20.40 5.36 -13.63
N GLU A 22 20.95 4.25 -13.12
CA GLU A 22 20.22 3.26 -12.33
C GLU A 22 19.82 3.86 -10.98
N LEU A 23 18.53 3.76 -10.65
CA LEU A 23 17.94 4.29 -9.41
C LEU A 23 17.72 3.17 -8.39
N PHE A 24 17.35 1.99 -8.87
CA PHE A 24 16.96 0.85 -8.06
C PHE A 24 17.23 -0.45 -8.82
N SER A 25 17.69 -1.48 -8.12
CA SER A 25 17.86 -2.82 -8.68
C SER A 25 17.60 -3.88 -7.63
N SER A 26 16.81 -4.89 -7.96
CA SER A 26 16.51 -6.02 -7.09
C SER A 26 16.30 -7.29 -7.89
N HIS A 27 16.73 -8.43 -7.33
CA HIS A 27 16.50 -9.75 -7.92
C HIS A 27 15.13 -10.33 -7.57
N ARG A 28 14.37 -9.72 -6.64
CA ARG A 28 13.05 -10.21 -6.22
C ARG A 28 12.03 -10.06 -7.34
N ALA A 29 11.01 -10.91 -7.35
CA ALA A 29 9.87 -10.73 -8.25
C ALA A 29 8.96 -9.59 -7.75
N PHE A 30 8.58 -8.67 -8.64
CA PHE A 30 7.65 -7.57 -8.36
C PHE A 30 6.34 -7.75 -9.10
N LYS A 31 5.24 -7.37 -8.46
CA LYS A 31 3.90 -7.38 -9.06
C LYS A 31 3.32 -5.97 -9.04
N LEU A 32 2.50 -5.66 -10.04
CA LEU A 32 1.61 -4.52 -9.97
C LEU A 32 0.61 -4.75 -8.83
N TRP A 33 0.76 -3.99 -7.75
CA TRP A 33 -0.06 -4.16 -6.55
C TRP A 33 -1.25 -3.22 -6.53
N ALA A 34 -1.05 -1.96 -6.93
CA ALA A 34 -2.12 -0.98 -7.03
C ALA A 34 -1.83 0.10 -8.06
N TYR A 35 -2.90 0.61 -8.68
CA TYR A 35 -2.86 1.76 -9.57
C TYR A 35 -4.09 2.62 -9.34
N SER A 36 -3.88 3.91 -9.09
CA SER A 36 -4.96 4.88 -8.90
C SER A 36 -4.81 6.01 -9.93
N PRO A 37 -5.53 5.96 -11.06
CA PRO A 37 -5.52 7.03 -12.04
C PRO A 37 -5.96 8.38 -11.45
N SER A 38 -6.99 8.37 -10.59
CA SER A 38 -7.56 9.59 -9.99
C SER A 38 -6.60 10.31 -9.04
N HIS A 39 -5.61 9.60 -8.50
CA HIS A 39 -4.59 10.15 -7.61
C HIS A 39 -3.19 10.09 -8.22
N SER A 40 -3.07 9.73 -9.50
CA SER A 40 -1.81 9.62 -10.24
C SER A 40 -0.75 8.82 -9.49
N ARG A 41 -1.10 7.62 -9.00
CA ARG A 41 -0.20 6.77 -8.20
C ARG A 41 -0.13 5.35 -8.73
N LEU A 42 1.07 4.78 -8.74
CA LEU A 42 1.35 3.39 -9.09
C LEU A 42 2.20 2.74 -7.99
N LEU A 43 1.85 1.54 -7.56
CA LEU A 43 2.56 0.78 -6.54
C LEU A 43 2.95 -0.60 -7.08
N LEU A 44 4.25 -0.87 -7.09
CA LEU A 44 4.80 -2.20 -7.29
C LEU A 44 5.20 -2.78 -5.94
N ARG A 45 5.01 -4.08 -5.77
CA ARG A 45 5.37 -4.79 -4.53
C ARG A 45 6.13 -6.07 -4.84
N SER A 46 7.20 -6.34 -4.09
CA SER A 46 7.87 -7.64 -4.16
C SER A 46 6.99 -8.73 -3.58
N SER A 47 7.01 -9.93 -4.16
CA SER A 47 6.49 -11.09 -3.42
C SER A 47 7.38 -11.32 -2.21
N ALA A 48 6.78 -11.47 -1.03
CA ALA A 48 7.48 -12.11 0.08
C ALA A 48 7.52 -13.61 -0.28
N ASP A 49 8.66 -14.11 -0.71
CA ASP A 49 8.87 -15.53 -0.89
C ASP A 49 9.11 -16.14 0.49
N PRO A 50 8.27 -17.09 0.94
CA PRO A 50 8.58 -17.82 2.15
C PRO A 50 9.86 -18.62 1.90
N ASP A 51 10.95 -18.30 2.60
CA ASP A 51 12.13 -19.17 2.62
C ASP A 51 11.70 -20.49 3.29
N PRO A 52 11.63 -21.61 2.54
CA PRO A 52 11.20 -22.88 3.08
C PRO A 52 12.17 -23.43 4.15
N GLN A 53 13.40 -22.89 4.24
CA GLN A 53 14.37 -23.25 5.28
C GLN A 53 14.26 -22.39 6.53
N LEU A 54 13.61 -21.22 6.45
CA LEU A 54 13.50 -20.25 7.54
C LEU A 54 12.06 -19.72 7.65
N PRO A 55 11.08 -20.59 7.99
CA PRO A 55 9.65 -20.24 8.03
C PRO A 55 9.29 -19.13 9.03
N ASP A 56 10.18 -18.82 9.98
CA ASP A 56 9.97 -17.83 11.05
C ASP A 56 10.61 -16.46 10.78
N LEU A 57 11.35 -16.29 9.67
CA LEU A 57 11.85 -14.98 9.25
C LEU A 57 10.77 -14.33 8.39
N HIS A 58 10.11 -13.30 8.92
CA HIS A 58 9.29 -12.41 8.11
C HIS A 58 10.14 -11.86 6.98
N GLU A 59 9.96 -12.39 5.77
CA GLU A 59 10.68 -11.88 4.61
C GLU A 59 10.27 -10.42 4.41
N THR A 60 11.25 -9.54 4.30
CA THR A 60 10.99 -8.12 4.08
C THR A 60 10.25 -7.93 2.77
N THR A 61 9.21 -7.11 2.79
CA THR A 61 8.49 -6.63 1.61
C THR A 61 9.18 -5.39 1.09
N VAL A 62 9.39 -5.31 -0.21
CA VAL A 62 9.81 -4.09 -0.90
C VAL A 62 8.61 -3.51 -1.63
N GLU A 63 8.30 -2.25 -1.37
CA GLU A 63 7.31 -1.50 -2.13
C GLU A 63 7.96 -0.33 -2.86
N ILE A 64 7.50 -0.09 -4.09
CA ILE A 64 7.97 1.01 -4.94
C ILE A 64 6.75 1.81 -5.39
N LEU A 65 6.68 3.06 -4.94
CA LEU A 65 5.63 4.01 -5.27
C LEU A 65 6.13 5.02 -6.31
N PHE A 66 5.36 5.21 -7.37
CA PHE A 66 5.53 6.28 -8.34
C PHE A 66 4.42 7.31 -8.17
N ALA A 67 4.77 8.59 -8.08
CA ALA A 67 3.82 9.68 -7.93
C ALA A 67 4.43 11.07 -8.23
N PRO A 68 3.68 11.99 -8.88
CA PRO A 68 2.49 11.73 -9.68
C PRO A 68 2.84 10.92 -10.93
N VAL A 69 1.92 10.12 -11.46
CA VAL A 69 2.04 9.32 -12.69
C VAL A 69 1.19 9.92 -13.80
N ASP A 70 1.81 10.18 -14.95
CA ASP A 70 1.16 10.74 -16.14
C ASP A 70 0.83 9.67 -17.19
N ALA A 71 1.71 8.67 -17.34
CA ALA A 71 1.51 7.56 -18.26
C ALA A 71 2.27 6.31 -17.82
N ILE A 72 1.78 5.14 -18.20
CA ILE A 72 2.38 3.85 -17.88
C ILE A 72 2.35 2.92 -19.09
N LYS A 73 3.43 2.14 -19.22
CA LYS A 73 3.43 0.87 -19.92
C LYS A 73 4.12 -0.10 -18.97
N VAL A 74 3.34 -0.94 -18.30
CA VAL A 74 3.84 -1.84 -17.27
C VAL A 74 3.27 -3.24 -17.45
N ASN A 75 4.04 -4.24 -17.04
CA ASN A 75 3.62 -5.61 -16.89
C ASN A 75 2.99 -5.81 -15.50
N SER A 76 2.14 -6.83 -15.37
CA SER A 76 1.57 -7.21 -14.09
C SER A 76 2.61 -7.89 -13.18
N VAL A 77 3.66 -8.48 -13.75
CA VAL A 77 4.73 -9.18 -13.04
C VAL A 77 6.10 -8.92 -13.67
N TYR A 78 7.11 -8.76 -12.82
CA TYR A 78 8.53 -8.66 -13.14
C TYR A 78 9.29 -9.71 -12.33
N ASP A 79 10.25 -10.39 -12.95
CA ASP A 79 11.12 -11.39 -12.31
C ASP A 79 12.53 -10.81 -12.19
N GLY A 80 12.80 -10.15 -11.07
CA GLY A 80 13.83 -9.14 -10.94
C GLY A 80 13.37 -7.80 -11.54
N LEU A 81 13.86 -6.69 -11.01
CA LEU A 81 13.49 -5.35 -11.47
C LEU A 81 14.67 -4.40 -11.35
N THR A 82 15.06 -3.81 -12.48
CA THR A 82 15.94 -2.65 -12.54
C THR A 82 15.12 -1.44 -12.97
N ILE A 83 15.25 -0.33 -12.24
CA ILE A 83 14.66 0.95 -12.56
C ILE A 83 15.77 1.94 -12.81
N ARG A 84 15.75 2.58 -13.97
CA ARG A 84 16.69 3.64 -14.33
C ARG A 84 15.97 4.83 -14.92
N ARG A 85 16.59 6.01 -14.84
CA ARG A 85 16.12 7.16 -15.62
C ARG A 85 16.32 6.85 -17.11
N ALA A 86 15.32 7.13 -17.93
CA ALA A 86 15.46 7.02 -19.38
C ALA A 86 16.59 7.93 -19.89
N THR A 87 17.23 7.54 -20.99
CA THR A 87 18.07 8.46 -21.76
C THR A 87 17.20 9.54 -22.39
N LEU A 88 17.81 10.63 -22.88
CA LEU A 88 17.07 11.71 -23.52
C LEU A 88 16.28 11.20 -24.74
N GLU A 89 16.91 10.40 -25.60
CA GLU A 89 16.27 9.80 -26.78
C GLU A 89 15.10 8.90 -26.41
N GLU A 90 15.26 8.04 -25.41
CA GLU A 90 14.20 7.17 -24.90
C GLU A 90 13.02 7.98 -24.35
N ALA A 91 13.32 9.03 -23.58
CA ALA A 91 12.32 9.89 -22.97
C ALA A 91 11.51 10.64 -24.03
N ASP A 92 12.18 11.22 -25.03
CA ASP A 92 11.54 11.97 -26.11
C ASP A 92 10.62 11.06 -26.94
N GLY A 93 11.09 9.86 -27.30
CA GLY A 93 10.29 8.88 -28.04
C GLY A 93 9.04 8.44 -27.27
N ILE A 94 9.18 8.17 -25.98
CA ILE A 94 8.07 7.75 -25.11
C ILE A 94 7.05 8.88 -24.93
N LYS A 95 7.50 10.11 -24.66
CA LYS A 95 6.62 11.26 -24.49
C LYS A 95 5.86 11.61 -25.76
N ALA A 96 6.54 11.55 -26.91
CA ALA A 96 5.91 11.76 -28.21
C ALA A 96 4.82 10.71 -28.48
N ALA A 97 5.10 9.42 -28.22
CA ALA A 97 4.13 8.34 -28.38
C ALA A 97 2.91 8.50 -27.44
N ALA A 98 3.13 8.97 -26.20
CA ALA A 98 2.09 9.21 -25.21
C ALA A 98 1.36 10.55 -25.38
N ARG A 99 1.78 11.41 -26.33
CA ARG A 99 1.25 12.78 -26.53
C ARG A 99 1.29 13.62 -25.25
N LEU A 100 2.41 13.56 -24.53
CA LEU A 100 2.63 14.31 -23.31
C LEU A 100 3.48 15.55 -23.59
N ASP A 101 2.96 16.71 -23.20
CA ASP A 101 3.55 18.02 -23.53
C ASP A 101 4.57 18.53 -22.47
N GLY A 102 4.84 17.76 -21.40
CA GLY A 102 5.88 18.09 -20.43
C GLY A 102 5.68 17.54 -19.01
N GLY A 103 6.53 17.99 -18.09
CA GLY A 103 6.46 17.77 -16.63
C GLY A 103 7.11 16.47 -16.13
N GLY A 104 6.58 15.33 -16.54
CA GLY A 104 7.00 14.03 -16.02
C GLY A 104 8.39 13.57 -16.51
N HIS A 105 9.07 12.80 -15.67
CA HIS A 105 10.31 12.10 -15.99
C HIS A 105 10.00 10.66 -16.42
N VAL A 106 10.70 10.16 -17.44
CA VAL A 106 10.51 8.79 -17.89
C VAL A 106 11.48 7.87 -17.14
N LEU A 107 10.93 6.90 -16.43
CA LEU A 107 11.67 5.81 -15.81
C LEU A 107 11.49 4.54 -16.65
N ILE A 108 12.58 3.85 -16.94
CA ILE A 108 12.56 2.56 -17.63
C ILE A 108 12.58 1.45 -16.58
N LEU A 109 11.68 0.48 -16.75
CA LEU A 109 11.58 -0.73 -15.94
C LEU A 109 12.08 -1.89 -16.79
N GLU A 110 13.15 -2.55 -16.34
CA GLU A 110 13.81 -3.65 -17.05
C GLU A 110 13.73 -4.93 -16.21
N SER A 111 13.33 -6.04 -16.83
CA SER A 111 13.21 -7.35 -16.20
C SER A 111 13.28 -8.45 -17.25
N ARG A 112 14.32 -9.30 -17.22
CA ARG A 112 14.48 -10.48 -18.12
C ARG A 112 14.05 -10.25 -19.59
N GLY A 113 14.53 -9.17 -20.21
CA GLY A 113 14.22 -8.84 -21.61
C GLY A 113 12.91 -8.07 -21.82
N ILE A 114 12.08 -7.92 -20.78
CA ILE A 114 10.97 -6.98 -20.74
C ILE A 114 11.52 -5.58 -20.52
N ARG A 115 10.96 -4.64 -21.26
CA ARG A 115 11.27 -3.23 -21.18
C ARG A 115 10.02 -2.37 -21.25
N ASP A 116 9.76 -1.74 -20.12
CA ASP A 116 8.57 -0.99 -19.79
C ASP A 116 8.93 0.41 -19.30
N HIS A 117 7.93 1.25 -19.05
CA HIS A 117 8.17 2.60 -18.59
C HIS A 117 7.04 3.18 -17.74
N VAL A 118 7.41 4.14 -16.90
CA VAL A 118 6.49 4.99 -16.15
C VAL A 118 6.92 6.44 -16.37
N VAL A 119 5.96 7.30 -16.74
CA VAL A 119 6.16 8.75 -16.77
C VAL A 119 5.66 9.31 -15.44
N THR A 120 6.56 9.88 -14.64
CA THR A 120 6.26 10.28 -13.26
C THR A 120 7.08 11.46 -12.78
N GLY A 121 6.57 12.21 -11.81
CA GLY A 121 7.33 13.25 -11.12
C GLY A 121 8.32 12.72 -10.07
N GLY A 122 8.11 11.52 -9.53
CA GLY A 122 8.93 11.01 -8.44
C GLY A 122 8.78 9.51 -8.19
N ILE A 123 9.79 8.95 -7.52
CA ILE A 123 9.83 7.55 -7.10
C ILE A 123 10.23 7.47 -5.63
N CYS A 124 9.59 6.57 -4.89
CA CYS A 124 9.94 6.24 -3.52
C CYS A 124 9.94 4.73 -3.36
N TRP A 125 10.86 4.18 -2.58
CA TRP A 125 10.80 2.77 -2.18
C TRP A 125 11.03 2.61 -0.69
N HIS A 126 10.48 1.53 -0.15
CA HIS A 126 10.68 1.11 1.22
C HIS A 126 10.78 -0.41 1.27
N GLU A 127 11.83 -0.90 1.94
CA GLU A 127 11.96 -2.29 2.35
C GLU A 127 11.75 -2.44 3.86
N GLY A 128 10.92 -3.38 4.27
CA GLY A 128 10.70 -3.67 5.69
C GLY A 128 9.73 -4.82 5.90
N VAL A 129 9.42 -5.12 7.16
CA VAL A 129 8.39 -6.12 7.49
C VAL A 129 7.02 -5.45 7.41
N LEU A 130 6.15 -5.97 6.54
CA LEU A 130 4.77 -5.53 6.43
C LEU A 130 3.92 -6.41 7.36
N SER A 131 3.38 -5.83 8.44
CA SER A 131 2.53 -6.59 9.35
C SER A 131 1.23 -7.03 8.65
N PRO A 132 0.54 -8.10 9.11
CA PRO A 132 -0.70 -8.57 8.50
C PRO A 132 -1.78 -7.48 8.37
N THR A 133 -1.72 -6.48 9.26
CA THR A 133 -2.68 -5.38 9.28
C THR A 133 -2.26 -4.17 8.45
N ARG A 134 -1.03 -4.15 7.97
CA ARG A 134 -0.51 -3.02 7.21
C ARG A 134 -0.73 -3.26 5.71
N LEU A 135 -1.71 -2.56 5.15
CA LEU A 135 -1.98 -2.66 3.72
C LEU A 135 -0.82 -2.22 2.83
N SER A 136 0.05 -1.29 3.27
CA SER A 136 1.20 -0.78 2.51
C SER A 136 2.05 0.12 3.40
N PHE A 137 3.33 0.29 3.07
CA PHE A 137 4.21 1.29 3.69
C PHE A 137 3.77 2.72 3.38
N PHE A 138 3.11 2.91 2.23
CA PHE A 138 2.60 4.18 1.73
C PHE A 138 1.11 4.43 2.03
N ALA A 139 0.41 3.43 2.58
CA ALA A 139 -0.95 3.60 3.10
C ALA A 139 -0.92 4.26 4.49
N GLY A 140 -0.88 5.58 4.50
CA GLY A 140 -0.96 6.39 5.71
C GLY A 140 -2.35 6.33 6.35
N ILE A 141 -2.39 6.45 7.67
CA ILE A 141 -3.61 6.72 8.42
C ILE A 141 -3.69 8.23 8.61
N LEU A 142 -4.81 8.83 8.23
CA LEU A 142 -5.03 10.25 8.44
C LEU A 142 -5.35 10.51 9.92
N PRO A 143 -4.62 11.41 10.61
CA PRO A 143 -4.89 11.70 12.03
C PRO A 143 -6.30 12.22 12.30
N ASP A 144 -6.85 13.00 11.36
CA ASP A 144 -8.20 13.56 11.41
C ASP A 144 -9.29 12.56 10.99
N GLN A 145 -8.91 11.45 10.37
CA GLN A 145 -9.81 10.36 9.99
C GLN A 145 -9.11 9.02 10.18
N PRO A 146 -8.89 8.59 11.44
CA PRO A 146 -8.11 7.40 11.74
C PRO A 146 -8.94 6.15 11.47
N ALA A 147 -9.19 5.88 10.19
CA ALA A 147 -9.85 4.68 9.72
C ALA A 147 -8.80 3.69 9.22
N TRP A 148 -9.15 2.41 9.30
CA TRP A 148 -8.45 1.36 8.60
C TRP A 148 -8.33 1.71 7.12
N PRO A 149 -7.11 1.80 6.56
CA PRO A 149 -6.93 2.08 5.15
C PRO A 149 -7.66 1.00 4.35
N ARG A 150 -8.54 1.40 3.43
CA ARG A 150 -9.24 0.47 2.53
C ARG A 150 -8.48 0.23 1.24
N HIS A 151 -7.45 1.04 0.97
CA HIS A 151 -6.66 0.97 -0.25
C HIS A 151 -5.16 1.10 0.05
N PRO A 152 -4.28 0.31 -0.61
CA PRO A 152 -2.84 0.33 -0.39
C PRO A 152 -2.12 1.64 -0.82
N LEU A 153 -2.85 2.59 -1.41
CA LEU A 153 -2.36 3.92 -1.80
C LEU A 153 -2.86 5.05 -0.90
N GLY A 154 -3.53 4.73 0.22
CA GLY A 154 -4.10 5.70 1.16
C GLY A 154 -5.56 6.04 0.86
N PRO A 155 -6.08 7.18 1.37
CA PRO A 155 -7.48 7.56 1.23
C PRO A 155 -7.79 7.80 -0.25
N GLY A 156 -8.59 6.91 -0.82
CA GLY A 156 -9.18 7.03 -2.15
C GLY A 156 -10.60 6.50 -2.04
N TYR A 157 -11.51 7.05 -2.84
CA TYR A 157 -12.86 6.51 -2.97
C TYR A 157 -12.74 5.07 -3.46
N ASP A 158 -13.02 4.15 -2.55
CA ASP A 158 -13.42 2.79 -2.87
C ASP A 158 -14.60 2.90 -3.83
N ALA A 159 -14.54 2.22 -4.98
CA ALA A 159 -15.66 2.18 -5.92
C ALA A 159 -16.88 1.46 -5.32
N GLY A 160 -16.79 1.04 -4.05
CA GLY A 160 -17.84 0.32 -3.32
C GLY A 160 -17.91 -1.14 -3.73
N LEU A 161 -16.79 -1.68 -4.25
CA LEU A 161 -16.75 -3.01 -4.86
C LEU A 161 -16.14 -4.08 -3.95
N ASP A 162 -15.48 -3.69 -2.85
CA ASP A 162 -14.80 -4.62 -1.94
C ASP A 162 -15.50 -4.80 -0.58
N ILE A 163 -16.73 -4.29 -0.42
CA ILE A 163 -17.56 -4.60 0.75
C ILE A 163 -18.48 -5.74 0.36
N ALA A 164 -18.24 -6.93 0.93
CA ALA A 164 -19.20 -8.04 0.83
C ALA A 164 -20.59 -7.52 1.19
N SER A 165 -21.61 -7.84 0.40
CA SER A 165 -22.97 -7.41 0.72
C SER A 165 -23.37 -7.93 2.11
N ALA A 166 -24.32 -7.28 2.76
CA ALA A 166 -24.85 -7.80 4.03
C ALA A 166 -25.37 -9.24 3.85
N GLU A 167 -25.92 -9.57 2.68
CA GLU A 167 -26.32 -10.94 2.33
C GLU A 167 -25.13 -11.87 2.13
N GLU A 168 -24.04 -11.46 1.48
CA GLU A 168 -22.83 -12.27 1.35
C GLU A 168 -22.19 -12.53 2.72
N LEU A 169 -22.13 -11.52 3.59
CA LEU A 169 -21.65 -11.67 4.96
C LEU A 169 -22.54 -12.65 5.75
N VAL A 170 -23.86 -12.49 5.67
CA VAL A 170 -24.82 -13.39 6.33
C VAL A 170 -24.74 -14.79 5.76
N HIS A 171 -24.66 -14.95 4.44
CA HIS A 171 -24.51 -16.24 3.76
C HIS A 171 -23.24 -16.93 4.26
N GLU A 172 -22.12 -16.22 4.29
CA GLU A 172 -20.83 -16.80 4.68
C GLU A 172 -20.69 -17.02 6.19
N LEU A 173 -21.53 -16.37 7.00
CA LEU A 173 -21.69 -16.64 8.44
C LEU A 173 -22.66 -17.81 8.73
N THR A 174 -23.58 -18.11 7.81
CA THR A 174 -24.66 -19.10 8.01
C THR A 174 -24.48 -20.40 7.23
N THR A 175 -23.57 -20.44 6.24
CA THR A 175 -23.34 -21.62 5.42
C THR A 175 -22.34 -22.55 6.11
N ASP A 176 -22.81 -23.73 6.51
CA ASP A 176 -22.06 -24.81 7.18
C ASP A 176 -21.15 -25.61 6.21
N ASP A 177 -20.43 -24.93 5.30
CA ASP A 177 -19.50 -25.63 4.41
C ASP A 177 -18.20 -26.00 5.16
N THR A 178 -18.12 -27.28 5.50
CA THR A 178 -17.27 -27.91 6.53
C THR A 178 -15.87 -28.30 6.03
N SER A 179 -15.42 -27.76 4.90
CA SER A 179 -14.00 -27.85 4.52
C SER A 179 -13.12 -26.78 5.16
N SER A 180 -13.72 -25.71 5.72
CA SER A 180 -13.03 -24.72 6.53
C SER A 180 -13.26 -25.00 8.02
N LYS A 181 -12.21 -24.89 8.84
CA LYS A 181 -12.27 -25.11 10.30
C LYS A 181 -13.52 -24.41 10.89
N PRO A 182 -14.29 -25.06 11.79
CA PRO A 182 -15.54 -24.53 12.30
C PRO A 182 -15.39 -23.08 12.77
N ARG A 183 -16.11 -22.16 12.12
CA ARG A 183 -16.08 -20.71 12.40
C ARG A 183 -16.71 -20.33 13.74
N GLY A 184 -17.24 -21.31 14.50
CA GLY A 184 -17.73 -21.14 15.88
C GLY A 184 -16.70 -20.61 16.88
N LYS A 185 -15.42 -20.40 16.49
CA LYS A 185 -14.41 -19.77 17.35
C LYS A 185 -14.44 -18.24 17.36
N TYR A 186 -15.21 -17.58 16.49
CA TYR A 186 -15.29 -16.12 16.44
C TYR A 186 -16.71 -15.64 16.77
N ARG A 187 -17.10 -15.77 18.05
CA ARG A 187 -18.32 -15.14 18.60
C ARG A 187 -18.13 -13.65 18.91
N THR A 188 -16.99 -13.12 18.51
CA THR A 188 -16.44 -11.88 19.00
C THR A 188 -15.65 -11.24 17.87
N ILE A 189 -15.92 -9.97 17.60
CA ILE A 189 -15.02 -9.10 16.85
C ILE A 189 -14.28 -8.18 17.83
N TYR A 190 -13.07 -7.80 17.46
CA TYR A 190 -12.27 -6.82 18.18
C TYR A 190 -12.30 -5.52 17.39
N THR A 191 -12.94 -4.50 17.93
CA THR A 191 -13.05 -3.19 17.31
C THR A 191 -12.01 -2.27 17.91
N VAL A 192 -11.15 -1.68 17.07
CA VAL A 192 -10.27 -0.60 17.51
C VAL A 192 -11.09 0.68 17.46
N VAL A 193 -11.17 1.37 18.59
CA VAL A 193 -11.89 2.63 18.76
C VAL A 193 -10.88 3.74 18.99
N THR A 194 -11.13 4.90 18.41
CA THR A 194 -10.29 6.09 18.56
C THR A 194 -11.09 7.26 19.10
N ARG A 195 -10.42 8.11 19.89
CA ARG A 195 -10.94 9.41 20.29
C ARG A 195 -10.12 10.49 19.61
N VAL A 196 -10.78 11.30 18.77
CA VAL A 196 -10.16 12.39 18.02
C VAL A 196 -10.73 13.72 18.49
N GLU A 197 -9.86 14.71 18.63
CA GLU A 197 -10.25 16.08 18.98
C GLU A 197 -10.11 16.95 17.73
N HIS A 198 -11.24 17.44 17.22
CA HIS A 198 -11.31 18.31 16.05
C HIS A 198 -11.40 19.76 16.49
N GLN A 199 -10.59 20.62 15.85
CA GLN A 199 -10.79 22.06 15.97
C GLN A 199 -11.98 22.49 15.11
N THR A 200 -13.02 22.99 15.75
CA THR A 200 -14.18 23.54 15.06
C THR A 200 -13.98 25.01 14.71
N ARG A 201 -14.72 25.51 13.71
CA ARG A 201 -14.76 26.96 13.39
C ARG A 201 -15.26 27.82 14.55
N SER A 202 -16.01 27.24 15.50
CA SER A 202 -16.48 27.91 16.72
C SER A 202 -15.42 28.03 17.82
N GLY A 203 -14.24 27.44 17.64
CA GLY A 203 -13.14 27.48 18.62
C GLY A 203 -13.29 26.54 19.81
N ALA A 204 -14.45 25.89 19.97
CA ALA A 204 -14.62 24.79 20.92
C ALA A 204 -14.14 23.46 20.30
N PRO A 205 -13.34 22.65 21.01
CA PRO A 205 -12.95 21.34 20.50
C PRO A 205 -14.16 20.41 20.43
N GLU A 206 -14.31 19.72 19.30
CA GLU A 206 -15.29 18.65 19.12
C GLU A 206 -14.59 17.32 19.32
N ILE A 207 -15.14 16.48 20.20
CA ILE A 207 -14.57 15.18 20.51
C ILE A 207 -15.41 14.12 19.81
N GLU A 208 -14.79 13.41 18.88
CA GLU A 208 -15.39 12.29 18.18
C GLU A 208 -14.85 10.98 18.76
N ILE A 209 -15.74 10.05 19.08
CA ILE A 209 -15.41 8.66 19.41
C ILE A 209 -16.00 7.80 18.32
N ALA A 210 -15.14 7.10 17.58
CA ALA A 210 -15.54 6.31 16.42
C ALA A 210 -14.73 5.02 16.30
N GLY A 211 -15.33 4.01 15.68
CA GLY A 211 -14.64 2.78 15.31
C GLY A 211 -13.65 3.03 14.16
N ALA A 212 -12.37 2.76 14.42
CA ALA A 212 -11.28 2.88 13.46
C ALA A 212 -11.12 1.61 12.60
N GLY A 213 -11.48 0.44 13.12
CA GLY A 213 -11.42 -0.82 12.38
C GLY A 213 -11.99 -1.99 13.19
N ALA A 214 -12.40 -3.06 12.51
CA ALA A 214 -12.93 -4.28 13.13
C ALA A 214 -12.13 -5.50 12.66
N PHE A 215 -11.78 -6.38 13.60
CA PHE A 215 -10.86 -7.50 13.40
C PHE A 215 -11.43 -8.79 13.98
N LEU A 216 -11.04 -9.93 13.38
CA LEU A 216 -11.45 -11.25 13.85
C LEU A 216 -10.57 -11.77 15.00
N THR A 217 -9.36 -11.22 15.15
CA THR A 217 -8.47 -11.58 16.25
C THR A 217 -8.02 -10.36 17.05
N ARG A 218 -7.80 -10.57 18.35
CA ARG A 218 -7.27 -9.54 19.25
C ARG A 218 -5.88 -9.07 18.83
N SER A 219 -5.04 -9.99 18.36
CA SER A 219 -3.68 -9.68 17.91
C SER A 219 -3.68 -8.73 16.71
N GLU A 220 -4.60 -8.88 15.76
CA GLU A 220 -4.73 -7.96 14.63
C GLU A 220 -5.25 -6.58 15.09
N ALA A 221 -6.22 -6.54 16.00
CA ALA A 221 -6.68 -5.29 16.58
C ALA A 221 -5.57 -4.55 17.34
N GLU A 222 -4.76 -5.26 18.13
CA GLU A 222 -3.63 -4.69 18.87
C GLU A 222 -2.50 -4.23 17.94
N ASP A 223 -2.20 -4.96 16.86
CA ASP A 223 -1.24 -4.54 15.83
C ASP A 223 -1.71 -3.25 15.12
N PHE A 224 -2.99 -3.16 14.78
CA PHE A 224 -3.55 -1.93 14.22
C PHE A 224 -3.54 -0.76 15.22
N GLN A 225 -3.95 -1.01 16.47
CA GLN A 225 -3.93 -0.01 17.54
C GLN A 225 -2.50 0.53 17.75
N ALA A 226 -1.48 -0.34 17.74
CA ALA A 226 -0.09 0.08 17.88
C ALA A 226 0.34 1.07 16.78
N ARG A 227 -0.21 0.95 15.56
CA ARG A 227 0.02 1.89 14.45
C ARG A 227 -0.74 3.21 14.60
N LEU A 228 -1.85 3.22 15.33
CA LEU A 228 -2.64 4.41 15.60
C LEU A 228 -2.07 5.26 16.73
N LYS A 229 -1.49 4.65 17.77
CA LYS A 229 -0.95 5.35 18.95
C LYS A 229 -0.05 6.57 18.63
N PRO A 230 0.78 6.59 17.58
CA PRO A 230 1.59 7.77 17.25
C PRO A 230 0.80 8.93 16.62
N VAL A 231 -0.41 8.70 16.13
CA VAL A 231 -1.18 9.66 15.31
C VAL A 231 -2.50 10.10 15.95
N VAL A 232 -3.03 9.37 16.94
CA VAL A 232 -4.25 9.75 17.68
C VAL A 232 -3.96 9.95 19.16
N ALA A 233 -4.73 10.83 19.80
CA ALA A 233 -4.57 11.14 21.21
C ALA A 233 -4.89 9.95 22.13
N ASP A 234 -5.90 9.15 21.75
CA ASP A 234 -6.29 7.96 22.50
C ASP A 234 -6.88 6.89 21.57
N SER A 235 -6.61 5.62 21.88
CA SER A 235 -7.13 4.46 21.16
C SER A 235 -7.15 3.22 22.05
N TRP A 236 -8.18 2.38 21.91
CA TRP A 236 -8.32 1.13 22.64
C TRP A 236 -8.99 0.05 21.79
N VAL A 237 -8.89 -1.20 22.25
CA VAL A 237 -9.56 -2.35 21.63
C VAL A 237 -10.78 -2.70 22.46
N GLU A 238 -11.95 -2.68 21.83
CA GLU A 238 -13.20 -3.17 22.39
C GLU A 238 -13.52 -4.57 21.87
N GLU A 239 -13.96 -5.43 22.77
CA GLU A 239 -14.42 -6.78 22.44
C GLU A 239 -15.94 -6.76 22.26
N ILE A 240 -16.42 -6.98 21.04
CA ILE A 240 -17.85 -6.92 20.71
C ILE A 240 -18.36 -8.33 20.39
N PRO A 241 -19.29 -8.88 21.18
CA PRO A 241 -19.91 -10.16 20.85
C PRO A 241 -20.80 -10.02 19.61
N ILE A 242 -20.68 -10.95 18.67
CA ILE A 242 -21.58 -11.07 17.53
C ILE A 242 -22.80 -11.87 17.99
N ALA A 243 -23.95 -11.23 18.08
CA ALA A 243 -25.22 -11.94 18.19
C ALA A 243 -25.58 -12.47 16.79
N ILE A 244 -25.55 -13.80 16.63
CA ILE A 244 -26.07 -14.51 15.46
C ILE A 244 -27.52 -14.91 15.74
#